data_AF-A0A8J9S6X1-F1
#
_entry.id   AF-A0A8J9S6X1-F1
#
_cell.length_a   1.000
_cell.length_b   1.000
_cell.length_c   1.000
_cell.angle_alpha   90.00
_cell.angle_beta   90.00
_cell.angle_gamma   90.00
#
_symmetry.space_group_name_H-M   'P 1'
#
loop_
_entity.id
_entity.type
_entity.pdbx_description
1 polymer ?
#
loop_
_entity_poly.entity_id
_entity_poly.type
_entity_poly.pdbx_seq_one_letter_code
_entity_poly.pdbx_strand_id
1 'polypeptide(L)'
;GGRNIYPQYDHPLCADGAPMWEIEDEEDVKVYAAPMSHGIPCLGYVVDELPRPGRLRNEVVEPIVKRNVQALREAGFTVPMKAMAVLKNLPPGNAFTFPDGTVVQQEDAVEPPQEGRKVVIGGDTADCRALRNLAQNADLVIHEATNCYLQGVDKDTDVREVTRDAVMHGHSTPQIAGDFARSVNAKRLVLNHFSARY
;
A
#
# COMPACT_ATOMS: atom_id res chain seq x y z
N GLY A 1 5.68 -29.14 23.38
CA GLY A 1 4.65 -29.81 22.56
C GLY A 1 3.53 -28.84 22.30
N GLY A 2 3.58 -28.13 21.17
CA GLY A 2 2.48 -27.27 20.75
C GLY A 2 1.46 -28.11 19.99
N ARG A 3 0.18 -28.04 20.37
CA ARG A 3 -0.89 -28.62 19.55
C ARG A 3 -0.90 -27.89 18.21
N ASN A 4 -0.98 -28.65 17.14
CA ASN A 4 -1.15 -28.12 15.80
C ASN A 4 -2.48 -27.34 15.78
N ILE A 5 -2.42 -26.00 15.75
CA ILE A 5 -3.62 -25.14 15.74
C ILE A 5 -4.37 -25.22 14.40
N TYR A 6 -3.81 -25.93 13.41
CA TYR A 6 -4.45 -26.20 12.13
C TYR A 6 -5.29 -27.48 12.22
N PRO A 7 -6.63 -27.39 12.26
CA PRO A 7 -7.49 -28.48 11.76
C PRO A 7 -7.09 -28.85 10.32
N GLN A 8 -7.26 -30.12 9.93
CA GLN A 8 -6.92 -30.63 8.59
C GLN A 8 -7.85 -30.02 7.51
N TYR A 9 -7.61 -28.77 7.14
CA TYR A 9 -8.15 -28.15 5.95
C TYR A 9 -7.09 -28.17 4.85
N ASP A 10 -7.51 -28.26 3.60
CA ASP A 10 -6.64 -28.06 2.43
C ASP A 10 -6.34 -26.56 2.25
N HIS A 11 -5.66 -25.98 3.24
CA HIS A 11 -5.29 -24.58 3.28
C HIS A 11 -3.79 -24.47 3.60
N PRO A 12 -3.00 -23.74 2.79
CA PRO A 12 -1.58 -23.58 3.04
C PRO A 12 -1.30 -22.95 4.41
N LEU A 13 -0.18 -23.31 5.02
CA LEU A 13 0.22 -22.75 6.31
C LEU A 13 0.82 -21.35 6.12
N CYS A 14 0.63 -20.47 7.09
CA CYS A 14 1.38 -19.23 7.15
C CYS A 14 2.85 -19.54 7.46
N ALA A 15 3.71 -19.37 6.46
CA ALA A 15 5.12 -19.64 6.54
C ALA A 15 5.89 -18.68 5.62
N ASP A 16 7.20 -18.53 5.85
CA ASP A 16 8.07 -17.87 4.89
C ASP A 16 8.06 -18.68 3.58
N GLY A 17 7.73 -18.04 2.45
CA GLY A 17 7.59 -18.72 1.16
C GLY A 17 6.25 -19.46 0.97
N ALA A 18 5.26 -19.21 1.83
CA ALA A 18 3.88 -19.66 1.60
C ALA A 18 3.36 -19.18 0.22
N PRO A 19 2.42 -19.93 -0.39
CA PRO A 19 1.84 -19.53 -1.66
C PRO A 19 1.18 -18.16 -1.53
N MET A 20 1.39 -17.37 -2.58
CA MET A 20 0.81 -16.05 -2.75
C MET A 20 -0.11 -16.12 -3.95
N TRP A 21 -1.31 -15.58 -3.80
CA TRP A 21 -2.27 -15.47 -4.88
C TRP A 21 -2.35 -14.01 -5.32
N GLU A 22 -2.15 -13.76 -6.60
CA GLU A 22 -2.57 -12.50 -7.21
C GLU A 22 -4.08 -12.59 -7.46
N ILE A 23 -4.83 -11.73 -6.80
CA ILE A 23 -6.30 -11.71 -6.82
C ILE A 23 -6.80 -10.71 -7.84
N GLU A 24 -6.10 -9.58 -7.99
CA GLU A 24 -6.43 -8.51 -8.92
C GLU A 24 -5.16 -7.93 -9.52
N ASP A 25 -5.20 -7.64 -10.83
CA ASP A 25 -4.15 -6.96 -11.58
C ASP A 25 -4.77 -5.97 -12.58
N GLU A 26 -5.12 -4.78 -12.08
CA GLU A 26 -5.59 -3.66 -12.90
C GLU A 26 -4.46 -2.65 -13.18
N GLU A 27 -4.71 -1.67 -14.05
CA GLU A 27 -3.71 -0.69 -14.48
C GLU A 27 -3.16 0.19 -13.32
N ASP A 28 -3.92 0.34 -12.24
CA ASP A 28 -3.59 1.25 -11.13
C ASP A 28 -3.44 0.55 -9.77
N VAL A 29 -3.86 -0.71 -9.63
CA VAL A 29 -3.77 -1.45 -8.37
C VAL A 29 -3.55 -2.94 -8.59
N LYS A 30 -2.71 -3.52 -7.73
CA LYS A 30 -2.55 -4.97 -7.60
C LYS A 30 -2.98 -5.43 -6.21
N VAL A 31 -3.68 -6.56 -6.13
CA VAL A 31 -4.11 -7.14 -4.86
C VAL A 31 -3.57 -8.56 -4.74
N TYR A 32 -2.89 -8.82 -3.63
CA TYR A 32 -2.32 -10.11 -3.30
C TYR A 32 -2.96 -10.68 -2.04
N ALA A 33 -3.08 -11.99 -1.96
CA ALA A 33 -3.53 -12.71 -0.77
C ALA A 33 -2.54 -13.80 -0.36
N ALA A 34 -2.39 -14.02 0.95
CA ALA A 34 -1.57 -15.09 1.52
C ALA A 34 -2.28 -15.75 2.71
N PRO A 35 -1.94 -17.02 3.02
CA PRO A 35 -2.52 -17.73 4.15
C PRO A 35 -2.07 -17.15 5.50
N MET A 36 -2.99 -17.01 6.45
CA MET A 36 -2.73 -16.52 7.80
C MET A 36 -2.70 -17.63 8.84
N SER A 37 -1.96 -17.40 9.94
CA SER A 37 -1.89 -18.34 11.05
C SER A 37 -3.10 -18.20 11.97
N HIS A 38 -4.20 -18.89 11.68
CA HIS A 38 -5.43 -18.84 12.48
C HIS A 38 -6.04 -20.24 12.66
N GLY A 39 -7.03 -20.37 13.57
CA GLY A 39 -7.68 -21.65 13.90
C GLY A 39 -8.59 -22.20 12.79
N ILE A 40 -8.94 -21.37 11.82
CA ILE A 40 -9.66 -21.71 10.60
C ILE A 40 -8.95 -21.05 9.40
N PRO A 41 -9.22 -21.50 8.15
CA PRO A 41 -8.72 -20.85 6.95
C PRO A 41 -8.94 -19.33 6.99
N CYS A 42 -7.85 -18.58 6.89
CA CYS A 42 -7.86 -17.13 6.94
C CYS A 42 -6.80 -16.57 6.00
N LEU A 43 -7.09 -15.42 5.41
CA LEU A 43 -6.25 -14.74 4.45
C LEU A 43 -5.90 -13.35 4.94
N GLY A 44 -4.68 -12.93 4.62
CA GLY A 44 -4.24 -11.56 4.70
C GLY A 44 -3.97 -11.03 3.31
N TYR A 45 -4.01 -9.72 3.15
CA TYR A 45 -3.96 -9.05 1.85
C TYR A 45 -2.89 -7.97 1.79
N VAL A 46 -2.30 -7.78 0.60
CA VAL A 46 -1.54 -6.58 0.26
C VAL A 46 -2.23 -5.90 -0.91
N VAL A 47 -2.59 -4.63 -0.73
CA VAL A 47 -3.10 -3.75 -1.78
C VAL A 47 -1.97 -2.81 -2.16
N ASP A 48 -1.50 -2.92 -3.39
CA ASP A 48 -0.37 -2.15 -3.93
C ASP A 48 -0.88 -1.25 -5.06
N GLU A 49 -1.12 0.03 -4.75
CA GLU A 49 -1.40 1.04 -5.78
C GLU A 49 -0.12 1.28 -6.58
N LEU A 50 -0.22 1.28 -7.91
CA LEU A 50 0.92 1.45 -8.79
C LEU A 50 1.32 2.93 -8.89
N PRO A 51 2.61 3.23 -9.12
CA PRO A 51 3.06 4.61 -9.34
C PRO A 51 2.32 5.25 -10.51
N ARG A 52 1.92 6.51 -10.34
CA ARG A 52 1.20 7.26 -11.38
C ARG A 52 2.07 8.37 -11.95
N PRO A 53 1.95 8.65 -13.27
CA PRO A 53 2.63 9.78 -13.86
C PRO A 53 2.13 11.09 -13.22
N GLY A 54 3.04 12.07 -13.15
CA GLY A 54 2.74 13.36 -12.58
C GLY A 54 1.58 14.07 -13.27
N ARG A 55 0.90 14.94 -12.49
CA ARG A 55 -0.19 15.75 -13.02
C ARG A 55 0.38 16.94 -13.77
N LEU A 56 -0.31 17.35 -14.83
CA LEU A 56 -0.01 18.60 -15.51
C LEU A 56 -0.38 19.77 -14.60
N ARG A 57 0.53 20.73 -14.46
CA ARG A 57 0.34 22.01 -13.77
C ARG A 57 -0.46 22.95 -14.66
N ASN A 58 -1.77 22.76 -14.66
CA ASN A 58 -2.69 23.51 -15.51
C ASN A 58 -2.56 25.03 -15.31
N GLU A 59 -2.36 25.46 -14.07
CA GLU A 59 -2.13 26.86 -13.69
C GLU A 59 -0.89 27.49 -14.37
N VAL A 60 0.12 26.69 -14.73
CA VAL A 60 1.30 27.14 -15.47
C VAL A 60 1.06 27.05 -16.97
N VAL A 61 0.52 25.93 -17.44
CA VAL A 61 0.47 25.60 -18.87
C VAL A 61 -0.72 26.25 -19.59
N GLU A 62 -1.89 26.27 -18.97
CA GLU A 62 -3.12 26.75 -19.60
C GLU A 62 -3.06 28.21 -20.06
N PRO A 63 -2.50 29.17 -19.28
CA PRO A 63 -2.34 30.55 -19.74
C PRO A 63 -1.44 30.67 -20.98
N ILE A 64 -0.40 29.84 -21.07
CA ILE A 64 0.56 29.83 -22.21
C ILE A 64 -0.13 29.27 -23.46
N VAL A 65 -0.92 28.21 -23.32
CA VAL A 65 -1.71 27.66 -24.43
C VAL A 65 -2.75 28.68 -24.91
N LYS A 66 -3.46 29.33 -23.98
CA LYS A 66 -4.50 30.32 -24.30
C LYS A 66 -3.96 31.51 -25.10
N ARG A 67 -2.79 32.05 -24.73
CA ARG A 67 -2.18 33.16 -25.50
C ARG A 67 -1.66 32.74 -26.88
N ASN A 68 -1.39 31.44 -27.07
CA ASN A 68 -0.91 30.88 -28.34
C ASN A 68 -2.00 30.24 -29.21
N VAL A 69 -3.29 30.31 -28.85
CA VAL A 69 -4.38 29.58 -29.54
C VAL A 69 -4.39 29.75 -31.05
N GLN A 70 -4.29 30.99 -31.54
CA GLN A 70 -4.35 31.28 -32.98
C GLN A 70 -3.11 30.73 -33.70
N ALA A 71 -1.92 31.01 -33.18
CA ALA A 71 -0.67 30.55 -33.76
C ALA A 71 -0.51 29.02 -33.69
N LEU A 72 -1.04 28.36 -32.65
CA LEU A 72 -1.09 26.91 -32.56
C LEU A 72 -1.97 26.30 -33.65
N ARG A 73 -3.12 26.92 -33.97
CA ARG A 73 -3.96 26.47 -35.09
C ARG A 73 -3.23 26.58 -36.43
N GLU A 74 -2.54 27.70 -36.65
CA GLU A 74 -1.73 27.92 -37.85
C GLU A 74 -0.56 26.94 -37.94
N ALA A 75 0.02 26.56 -36.80
CA ALA A 75 1.05 25.53 -36.68
C ALA A 75 0.52 24.08 -36.78
N GLY A 76 -0.77 23.88 -37.08
CA GLY A 76 -1.36 22.56 -37.35
C GLY A 76 -2.06 21.89 -36.17
N PHE A 77 -2.19 22.55 -35.01
CA PHE A 77 -3.02 22.03 -33.91
C PHE A 77 -4.50 22.27 -34.21
N THR A 78 -5.21 21.22 -34.67
CA THR A 78 -6.67 21.27 -34.88
C THR A 78 -7.43 21.65 -33.60
N VAL A 79 -6.91 21.22 -32.44
CA VAL A 79 -7.41 21.58 -31.10
C VAL A 79 -6.22 22.09 -30.28
N PRO A 80 -6.09 23.41 -30.05
CA PRO A 80 -4.92 24.00 -29.36
C PRO A 80 -4.64 23.41 -27.98
N MET A 81 -5.68 23.00 -27.25
CA MET A 81 -5.53 22.34 -25.94
C MET A 81 -4.78 21.00 -26.02
N LYS A 82 -4.64 20.38 -27.19
CA LYS A 82 -3.78 19.19 -27.36
C LYS A 82 -2.30 19.49 -27.10
N ALA A 83 -1.86 20.75 -27.15
CA ALA A 83 -0.51 21.14 -26.73
C ALA A 83 -0.24 20.77 -25.25
N MET A 84 -1.27 20.78 -24.40
CA MET A 84 -1.17 20.34 -23.00
C MET A 84 -0.88 18.84 -22.89
N ALA A 85 -1.48 18.02 -23.75
CA ALA A 85 -1.20 16.59 -23.81
C ALA A 85 0.20 16.30 -24.37
N VAL A 86 0.67 17.10 -25.34
CA VAL A 86 2.05 17.01 -25.84
C VAL A 86 3.05 17.28 -24.70
N LEU A 87 2.88 18.39 -23.97
CA LEU A 87 3.70 18.74 -22.81
C LEU A 87 3.68 17.64 -21.74
N LYS A 88 2.51 17.09 -21.40
CA LYS A 88 2.37 16.02 -20.40
C LYS A 88 3.17 14.77 -20.78
N ASN A 89 3.24 14.46 -22.07
CA ASN A 89 3.85 13.23 -22.59
C ASN A 89 5.29 13.44 -23.09
N LEU A 90 5.89 14.61 -22.88
CA LEU A 90 7.30 14.81 -23.18
C LEU A 90 8.16 13.89 -22.28
N PRO A 91 9.28 13.36 -22.80
CA PRO A 91 10.30 12.77 -21.95
C PRO A 91 10.85 13.79 -20.94
N PRO A 92 11.26 13.36 -19.74
CA PRO A 92 12.02 14.21 -18.83
C PRO A 92 13.29 14.77 -19.52
N GLY A 93 13.56 16.05 -19.31
CA GLY A 93 14.65 16.83 -19.89
C GLY A 93 14.30 17.50 -21.23
N ASN A 94 13.09 17.25 -21.76
CA ASN A 94 12.64 17.84 -23.00
C ASN A 94 11.76 19.09 -22.78
N ALA A 95 11.71 19.95 -23.78
CA ALA A 95 10.89 21.16 -23.78
C ALA A 95 9.93 21.21 -24.97
N PHE A 96 8.82 21.94 -24.79
CA PHE A 96 7.97 22.39 -25.88
C PHE A 96 8.17 23.89 -26.10
N THR A 97 8.43 24.29 -27.35
CA THR A 97 8.51 25.71 -27.73
C THR A 97 7.20 26.14 -28.37
N PHE A 98 6.53 27.09 -27.75
CA PHE A 98 5.32 27.70 -28.27
C PHE A 98 5.62 28.68 -29.42
N PRO A 99 4.65 28.97 -30.30
CA PRO A 99 4.82 29.91 -31.41
C PRO A 99 5.23 31.33 -31.00
N ASP A 100 4.86 31.79 -29.80
CA ASP A 100 5.30 33.06 -29.24
C ASP A 100 6.76 33.07 -28.75
N GLY A 101 7.48 31.96 -28.90
CA GLY A 101 8.86 31.77 -28.45
C GLY A 101 8.99 31.28 -27.00
N THR A 102 7.89 31.09 -26.27
CA THR A 102 7.93 30.57 -24.90
C THR A 102 8.40 29.12 -24.91
N VAL A 103 9.44 28.82 -24.15
CA VAL A 103 9.92 27.46 -23.94
C VAL A 103 9.42 26.98 -22.59
N VAL A 104 8.77 25.82 -22.56
CA VAL A 104 8.30 25.17 -21.33
C VAL A 104 8.95 23.81 -21.22
N GLN A 105 9.73 23.59 -20.15
CA GLN A 105 10.32 22.30 -19.83
C GLN A 105 9.25 21.34 -19.29
N GLN A 106 9.48 20.04 -19.48
CA GLN A 106 8.59 19.00 -18.96
C GLN A 106 8.42 19.12 -17.44
N GLU A 107 9.52 19.37 -16.72
CA GLU A 107 9.56 19.43 -15.26
C GLU A 107 8.86 20.68 -14.68
N ASP A 108 8.77 21.74 -15.49
CA ASP A 108 8.04 22.95 -15.14
C ASP A 108 6.54 22.77 -15.36
N ALA A 109 6.17 21.95 -16.35
CA ALA A 109 4.79 21.70 -16.75
C ALA A 109 4.12 20.52 -16.01
N VAL A 110 4.88 19.54 -15.55
CA VAL A 110 4.37 18.29 -14.98
C VAL A 110 4.97 18.09 -13.60
N GLU A 111 4.13 17.74 -12.63
CA GLU A 111 4.58 17.31 -11.31
C GLU A 111 5.50 16.07 -11.41
N PRO A 112 6.35 15.80 -10.40
CA PRO A 112 7.06 14.52 -10.35
C PRO A 112 6.05 13.34 -10.30
N PRO A 113 6.44 12.14 -10.76
CA PRO A 113 5.63 10.93 -10.59
C PRO A 113 5.21 10.75 -9.13
N GLN A 114 3.97 10.32 -8.93
CA GLN A 114 3.44 10.02 -7.60
C GLN A 114 3.72 8.55 -7.30
N GLU A 115 4.47 8.28 -6.23
CA GLU A 115 4.61 6.92 -5.71
C GLU A 115 3.23 6.39 -5.33
N GLY A 116 2.98 5.13 -5.68
CA GLY A 116 1.77 4.44 -5.27
C GLY A 116 1.82 4.08 -3.78
N ARG A 117 0.64 3.90 -3.18
CA ARG A 117 0.50 3.54 -1.77
C ARG A 117 0.36 2.03 -1.58
N LYS A 118 0.96 1.51 -0.52
CA LYS A 118 0.87 0.11 -0.14
C LYS A 118 0.19 -0.07 1.21
N VAL A 119 -0.89 -0.86 1.23
CA VAL A 119 -1.64 -1.20 2.44
C VAL A 119 -1.62 -2.70 2.67
N VAL A 120 -1.28 -3.11 3.89
CA VAL A 120 -1.26 -4.51 4.32
C VAL A 120 -2.39 -4.73 5.32
N ILE A 121 -3.17 -5.80 5.11
CA ILE A 121 -4.30 -6.18 5.95
C ILE A 121 -4.04 -7.60 6.46
N GLY A 122 -3.71 -7.74 7.75
CA GLY A 122 -3.30 -9.03 8.32
C GLY A 122 -4.40 -10.05 8.54
N GLY A 123 -5.68 -9.64 8.55
CA GLY A 123 -6.79 -10.50 8.98
C GLY A 123 -6.66 -10.94 10.44
N ASP A 124 -7.39 -11.97 10.83
CA ASP A 124 -7.22 -12.65 12.12
C ASP A 124 -6.01 -13.59 12.01
N THR A 125 -5.01 -13.39 12.87
CA THR A 125 -3.78 -14.15 12.80
C THR A 125 -2.94 -14.09 14.07
N ALA A 126 -2.24 -15.18 14.36
CA ALA A 126 -1.13 -15.25 15.30
C ALA A 126 0.24 -14.93 14.65
N ASP A 127 0.31 -14.91 13.32
CA ASP A 127 1.56 -14.69 12.58
C ASP A 127 1.28 -14.25 11.14
N CYS A 128 1.82 -13.10 10.76
CA CYS A 128 1.64 -12.50 9.45
C CYS A 128 2.84 -12.69 8.49
N ARG A 129 3.79 -13.60 8.80
CA ARG A 129 5.04 -13.74 8.03
C ARG A 129 4.84 -14.08 6.56
N ALA A 130 3.74 -14.73 6.18
CA ALA A 130 3.46 -15.04 4.77
C ALA A 130 3.37 -13.77 3.90
N LEU A 131 2.99 -12.61 4.47
CA LEU A 131 2.95 -11.33 3.75
C LEU A 131 4.29 -10.58 3.76
N ARG A 132 5.28 -10.98 4.58
CA ARG A 132 6.47 -10.16 4.91
C ARG A 132 7.20 -9.64 3.67
N ASN A 133 7.34 -10.47 2.64
CA ASN A 133 8.09 -10.09 1.43
C ASN A 133 7.37 -9.03 0.60
N LEU A 134 6.03 -9.13 0.45
CA LEU A 134 5.24 -8.14 -0.28
C LEU A 134 4.98 -6.87 0.54
N ALA A 135 4.87 -7.02 1.85
CA ALA A 135 4.58 -5.95 2.80
C ALA A 135 5.73 -4.95 3.00
N GLN A 136 6.91 -5.20 2.42
CA GLN A 136 8.07 -4.32 2.56
C GLN A 136 7.74 -2.87 2.15
N ASN A 137 8.13 -1.94 3.01
CA ASN A 137 7.92 -0.50 2.92
C ASN A 137 6.44 -0.08 2.84
N ALA A 138 5.53 -0.88 3.42
CA ALA A 138 4.11 -0.54 3.46
C ALA A 138 3.86 0.85 4.07
N ASP A 139 2.95 1.63 3.46
CA ASP A 139 2.49 2.90 4.02
C ASP A 139 1.62 2.70 5.26
N LEU A 140 0.90 1.57 5.30
CA LEU A 140 0.00 1.21 6.37
C LEU A 140 -0.05 -0.30 6.55
N VAL A 141 0.14 -0.76 7.77
CA VAL A 141 -0.20 -2.11 8.21
C VAL A 141 -1.43 -2.04 9.11
N ILE A 142 -2.47 -2.80 8.79
CA ILE A 142 -3.64 -3.03 9.62
C ILE A 142 -3.51 -4.44 10.18
N HIS A 143 -3.41 -4.57 11.50
CA HIS A 143 -3.13 -5.84 12.15
C HIS A 143 -4.01 -6.01 13.40
N GLU A 144 -4.51 -7.23 13.61
CA GLU A 144 -5.25 -7.53 14.83
C GLU A 144 -4.36 -7.48 16.07
N ALA A 145 -4.97 -7.13 17.20
CA ALA A 145 -4.34 -7.15 18.51
C ALA A 145 -5.37 -7.57 19.57
N THR A 146 -5.93 -8.77 19.40
CA THR A 146 -7.06 -9.27 20.20
C THR A 146 -6.76 -9.29 21.70
N ASN A 147 -5.56 -9.71 22.09
CA ASN A 147 -5.16 -9.82 23.49
C ASN A 147 -4.07 -8.80 23.82
N CYS A 148 -4.19 -8.11 24.95
CA CYS A 148 -3.19 -7.13 25.38
C CYS A 148 -2.86 -7.31 26.86
N TYR A 149 -1.57 -7.37 27.20
CA TYR A 149 -1.16 -7.25 28.59
C TYR A 149 -1.12 -5.77 28.99
N LEU A 150 -1.97 -5.38 29.94
CA LEU A 150 -2.02 -4.02 30.48
C LEU A 150 -1.34 -3.99 31.85
N GLN A 151 -0.13 -3.41 31.90
CA GLN A 151 0.62 -3.27 33.13
C GLN A 151 -0.20 -2.49 34.19
N GLY A 152 -0.36 -3.09 35.36
CA GLY A 152 -1.12 -2.51 36.48
C GLY A 152 -2.63 -2.83 36.48
N VAL A 153 -3.19 -3.30 35.36
CA VAL A 153 -4.56 -3.83 35.28
C VAL A 153 -4.53 -5.35 35.43
N ASP A 154 -3.66 -6.01 34.66
CA ASP A 154 -3.45 -7.45 34.74
C ASP A 154 -2.50 -7.78 35.90
N LYS A 155 -3.05 -8.41 36.95
CA LYS A 155 -2.32 -8.72 38.20
C LYS A 155 -1.85 -10.16 38.31
N ASP A 156 -2.58 -11.10 37.69
CA ASP A 156 -2.37 -12.54 37.83
C ASP A 156 -1.83 -13.20 36.56
N THR A 157 -1.25 -12.41 35.65
CA THR A 157 -0.62 -12.90 34.42
C THR A 157 0.52 -11.99 34.00
N ASP A 158 1.27 -12.38 32.96
CA ASP A 158 2.34 -11.59 32.37
C ASP A 158 2.25 -11.52 30.84
N VAL A 159 3.11 -10.69 30.24
CA VAL A 159 3.16 -10.50 28.77
C VAL A 159 3.35 -11.84 28.04
N ARG A 160 4.14 -12.76 28.59
CA ARG A 160 4.46 -14.03 27.92
C ARG A 160 3.27 -14.96 27.92
N GLU A 161 2.55 -15.07 29.04
CA GLU A 161 1.33 -15.87 29.14
C GLU A 161 0.24 -15.33 28.21
N VAL A 162 -0.03 -14.01 28.25
CA VAL A 162 -1.01 -13.38 27.37
C VAL A 162 -0.66 -13.61 25.89
N THR A 163 0.62 -13.46 25.54
CA THR A 163 1.09 -13.71 24.16
C THR A 163 0.94 -15.17 23.77
N ARG A 164 1.32 -16.11 24.65
CA ARG A 164 1.18 -17.55 24.39
C ARG A 164 -0.28 -17.91 24.16
N ASP A 165 -1.17 -17.41 25.00
CA ASP A 165 -2.59 -17.71 24.93
C ASP A 165 -3.21 -17.10 23.67
N ALA A 166 -2.85 -15.86 23.29
CA ALA A 166 -3.26 -15.27 22.01
C ALA A 166 -2.88 -16.17 20.83
N VAL A 167 -1.60 -16.56 20.76
CA VAL A 167 -1.08 -17.42 19.68
C VAL A 167 -1.76 -18.79 19.64
N MET A 168 -2.04 -19.40 20.79
CA MET A 168 -2.75 -20.68 20.85
C MET A 168 -4.18 -20.60 20.32
N HIS A 169 -4.82 -19.43 20.42
CA HIS A 169 -6.14 -19.17 19.85
C HIS A 169 -6.08 -18.61 18.42
N GLY A 170 -4.89 -18.54 17.81
CA GLY A 170 -4.72 -18.03 16.45
C GLY A 170 -4.80 -16.50 16.34
N HIS A 171 -4.53 -15.77 17.42
CA HIS A 171 -4.61 -14.32 17.50
C HIS A 171 -3.29 -13.67 17.91
N SER A 172 -3.22 -12.35 17.78
CA SER A 172 -2.02 -11.55 18.05
C SER A 172 -2.18 -10.61 19.24
N THR A 173 -1.02 -10.18 19.75
CA THR A 173 -0.90 -9.08 20.71
C THR A 173 -0.38 -7.82 20.03
N PRO A 174 -0.51 -6.63 20.65
CA PRO A 174 0.10 -5.41 20.12
C PRO A 174 1.61 -5.54 19.85
N GLN A 175 2.33 -6.34 20.63
CA GLN A 175 3.75 -6.60 20.44
C GLN A 175 4.01 -7.39 19.14
N ILE A 176 3.22 -8.44 18.87
CA ILE A 176 3.33 -9.21 17.62
C ILE A 176 3.04 -8.30 16.41
N ALA A 177 1.96 -7.52 16.47
CA ALA A 177 1.61 -6.58 15.41
C ALA A 177 2.71 -5.53 15.18
N GLY A 178 3.27 -4.98 16.26
CA GLY A 178 4.39 -4.03 16.23
C GLY A 178 5.67 -4.61 15.63
N ASP A 179 6.03 -5.84 16.02
CA ASP A 179 7.20 -6.54 15.50
C ASP A 179 7.06 -6.84 14.01
N PHE A 180 5.86 -7.25 13.56
CA PHE A 180 5.60 -7.44 12.14
C PHE A 180 5.73 -6.13 11.36
N ALA A 181 5.05 -5.06 11.80
CA ALA A 181 5.12 -3.74 11.17
C ALA A 181 6.56 -3.21 11.09
N ARG A 182 7.35 -3.41 12.15
CA ARG A 182 8.78 -3.08 12.17
C ARG A 182 9.57 -3.91 11.17
N SER A 183 9.31 -5.21 11.09
CA SER A 183 10.03 -6.13 10.19
C SER A 183 9.84 -5.82 8.70
N VAL A 184 8.76 -5.12 8.35
CA VAL A 184 8.44 -4.73 6.97
C VAL A 184 8.69 -3.24 6.71
N ASN A 185 9.33 -2.53 7.65
CA ASN A 185 9.57 -1.09 7.56
C ASN A 185 8.27 -0.29 7.26
N ALA A 186 7.19 -0.64 7.95
CA ALA A 186 5.91 0.05 7.76
C ALA A 186 5.98 1.50 8.26
N LYS A 187 5.43 2.44 7.50
CA LYS A 187 5.35 3.85 7.90
C LYS A 187 4.36 4.06 9.05
N ARG A 188 3.28 3.26 9.08
CA ARG A 188 2.20 3.33 10.09
C ARG A 188 1.67 1.94 10.41
N LEU A 189 1.27 1.75 11.66
CA LEU A 189 0.55 0.57 12.16
C LEU A 189 -0.79 1.02 12.74
N VAL A 190 -1.87 0.34 12.34
CA VAL A 190 -3.20 0.42 12.93
C VAL A 190 -3.50 -0.92 13.58
N LEU A 191 -3.81 -0.87 14.87
CA LEU A 191 -4.28 -2.03 15.62
C LEU A 191 -5.82 -2.08 15.54
N ASN A 192 -6.37 -3.26 15.26
CA ASN A 192 -7.81 -3.51 15.26
C ASN A 192 -8.17 -4.81 15.99
N HIS A 193 -9.45 -5.19 15.91
CA HIS A 193 -9.97 -6.48 16.41
C HIS A 193 -9.65 -6.72 17.89
N PHE A 194 -9.92 -5.72 18.74
CA PHE A 194 -9.69 -5.83 20.18
C PHE A 194 -10.74 -6.76 20.82
N SER A 195 -10.30 -7.61 21.76
CA SER A 195 -11.23 -8.33 22.62
C SER A 195 -12.11 -7.34 23.40
N ALA A 196 -13.39 -7.68 23.58
CA ALA A 196 -14.34 -6.87 24.35
C ALA A 196 -13.95 -6.61 25.82
N ARG A 197 -12.88 -7.26 26.30
CA ARG A 197 -12.30 -7.05 27.62
C ARG A 197 -11.60 -5.68 27.76
N TYR A 198 -11.24 -5.03 26.66
CA TYR A 198 -10.43 -3.80 26.63
C TYR A 198 -11.18 -2.58 26.12
#